data_AF-A0A2N3EHT3-F1
#
_entry.id   AF-A0A2N3EHT3-F1
#
_cell.length_a   1.000
_cell.length_b   1.000
_cell.length_c   1.000
_cell.angle_alpha   90.00
_cell.angle_beta   90.00
_cell.angle_gamma   90.00
#
_symmetry.space_group_name_H-M   'P 1'
#
loop_
_entity.id
_entity.type
_entity.pdbx_description
1 polymer ?
#
loop_
_entity_poly.entity_id
_entity_poly.type
_entity_poly.pdbx_seq_one_letter_code
_entity_poly.pdbx_strand_id
1 'polypeptide(L)' 'MTNEQAEQILKELEMLRKLKLMEMFDKGYSQAQLAQILGVSQPTISRMFPKASGKKKAQVND' A
#
# COMPACT_ATOMS: atom_id res chain seq x y z
N MET A 1 28.82 -4.55 -2.09
CA MET A 1 27.50 -4.56 -2.74
C MET A 1 27.62 -3.78 -4.03
N THR A 2 27.27 -4.37 -5.17
CA THR A 2 27.24 -3.66 -6.45
C THR A 2 25.98 -2.79 -6.55
N ASN A 3 25.97 -1.81 -7.45
CA ASN A 3 24.77 -1.01 -7.69
C ASN A 3 23.59 -1.89 -8.14
N GLU A 4 23.85 -2.90 -8.96
CA GLU A 4 22.85 -3.89 -9.39
C GLU A 4 22.25 -4.69 -8.22
N GLN A 5 23.09 -5.12 -7.28
CA GLN A 5 22.62 -5.80 -6.06
C GLN A 5 21.77 -4.88 -5.20
N ALA A 6 22.16 -3.60 -5.07
CA ALA A 6 21.38 -2.61 -4.33
C ALA A 6 20.01 -2.36 -4.97
N GLU A 7 19.96 -2.24 -6.30
CA GLU A 7 18.70 -2.08 -7.05
C GLU A 7 17.78 -3.28 -6.90
N GLN A 8 18.34 -4.50 -6.90
CA GLN A 8 17.59 -5.72 -6.71
C GLN A 8 16.97 -5.78 -5.30
N ILE A 9 17.75 -5.46 -4.27
CA ILE A 9 17.26 -5.37 -2.88
C ILE A 9 16.14 -4.32 -2.77
N LEU A 10 16.30 -3.16 -3.41
CA LEU A 10 15.27 -2.12 -3.40
C LEU A 10 13.95 -2.62 -4.01
N LYS A 11 14.01 -3.33 -5.15
CA LYS A 11 12.82 -3.93 -5.78
C LYS A 11 12.12 -4.93 -4.87
N GLU A 12 12.89 -5.79 -4.19
CA GLU A 12 12.35 -6.78 -3.25
C GLU A 12 11.70 -6.11 -2.03
N LEU A 13 12.34 -5.09 -1.46
CA LEU A 13 11.76 -4.30 -0.36
C LEU A 13 10.48 -3.57 -0.77
N GLU A 14 10.42 -3.01 -1.98
CA GLU A 14 9.20 -2.41 -2.52
C GLU A 14 8.07 -3.43 -2.70
N MET A 15 8.39 -4.65 -3.14
CA MET A 15 7.41 -5.73 -3.26
C MET A 15 6.83 -6.13 -1.90
N LEU A 16 7.69 -6.33 -0.90
CA LEU A 16 7.25 -6.64 0.47
C LEU A 16 6.36 -5.54 1.05
N ARG A 17 6.72 -4.27 0.81
CA ARG A 17 5.92 -3.12 1.24
C ARG A 17 4.51 -3.14 0.63
N LYS A 18 4.39 -3.46 -0.66
CA LYS A 18 3.10 -3.57 -1.35
C LYS A 18 2.25 -4.72 -0.80
N LEU A 19 2.86 -5.89 -0.59
CA LEU A 19 2.18 -7.05 0.01
C LEU A 19 1.61 -6.73 1.39
N LYS A 20 2.41 -6.07 2.25
CA LYS A 20 1.96 -5.71 3.59
C LYS A 20 0.80 -4.71 3.56
N LEU A 21 0.84 -3.73 2.67
CA LEU A 21 -0.23 -2.77 2.49
C LEU A 21 -1.55 -3.42 2.06
N MET A 22 -1.50 -4.39 1.14
CA MET A 22 -2.68 -5.15 0.72
C MET A 22 -3.25 -5.98 1.87
N GLU A 23 -2.41 -6.71 2.61
CA GLU A 23 -2.84 -7.48 3.79
C GLU A 23 -3.56 -6.61 4.84
N MET A 24 -3.01 -5.43 5.12
CA MET A 24 -3.61 -4.51 6.08
C MET A 24 -4.88 -3.85 5.54
N PHE A 25 -4.95 -3.58 4.24
CA PHE A 25 -6.18 -3.10 3.61
C PHE A 25 -7.30 -4.16 3.70
N ASP A 26 -6.98 -5.43 3.44
CA ASP A 26 -7.92 -6.55 3.55
C ASP A 26 -8.40 -6.76 5.00
N LYS A 27 -7.55 -6.43 5.98
CA LYS A 27 -7.90 -6.38 7.41
C LYS A 27 -8.74 -5.17 7.82
N GLY A 28 -9.10 -4.29 6.88
CA GLY A 28 -9.98 -3.13 7.12
C GLY A 28 -9.27 -1.89 7.66
N TYR A 29 -7.93 -1.84 7.64
CA TYR A 29 -7.21 -0.62 8.03
C TYR A 29 -7.43 0.48 6.99
N SER A 30 -7.76 1.69 7.48
CA SER A 30 -7.84 2.89 6.65
C SER A 30 -6.46 3.34 6.17
N GLN A 31 -6.41 4.10 5.07
CA GLN A 31 -5.16 4.69 4.57
C GLN A 31 -4.46 5.59 5.59
N ALA A 32 -5.23 6.27 6.47
CA ALA A 32 -4.68 7.09 7.54
C ALA A 32 -3.98 6.23 8.61
N GLN A 33 -4.59 5.12 9.03
CA GLN A 33 -3.96 4.18 9.98
C GLN A 33 -2.71 3.54 9.38
N LEU A 34 -2.74 3.18 8.10
CA LEU A 34 -1.58 2.66 7.37
C LEU A 34 -0.41 3.66 7.35
N ALA A 35 -0.72 4.94 7.11
CA ALA A 35 0.27 6.01 7.10
C ALA A 35 0.97 6.15 8.45
N GLN A 36 0.22 6.09 9.56
CA GLN A 36 0.76 6.13 10.91
C GLN A 36 1.64 4.92 11.22
N ILE A 37 1.17 3.71 10.90
CA ILE A 37 1.91 2.47 11.18
C ILE A 37 3.23 2.41 10.40
N LEU A 38 3.24 2.90 9.16
CA LEU A 38 4.41 2.88 8.29
C LEU A 38 5.29 4.13 8.40
N GLY A 39 4.94 5.09 9.26
CA GLY A 39 5.71 6.32 9.45
C GLY A 39 5.82 7.17 8.17
N VAL A 40 4.78 7.21 7.34
CA VAL A 40 4.76 8.00 6.09
C VAL A 40 3.52 8.88 6.00
N SER A 41 3.51 9.83 5.07
CA SER A 41 2.35 10.66 4.83
C SER A 41 1.20 9.86 4.18
N GLN A 42 -0.05 10.19 4.52
CA GLN A 42 -1.23 9.56 3.90
C GLN A 42 -1.28 9.73 2.37
N PRO A 43 -0.82 10.85 1.76
CA PRO A 43 -0.65 10.93 0.31
C PRO A 43 0.36 9.93 -0.26
N THR A 44 1.37 9.52 0.50
CA THR A 44 2.31 8.46 0.08
C THR A 44 1.60 7.12 -0.01
N ILE A 45 0.79 6.80 0.99
CA ILE A 45 -0.06 5.61 0.99
C ILE A 45 -1.06 5.65 -0.17
N SER A 46 -1.78 6.76 -0.35
CA SER A 46 -2.78 6.92 -1.43
C SER A 46 -2.20 6.68 -2.83
N ARG A 47 -0.97 7.15 -3.11
CA ARG A 47 -0.26 6.89 -4.38
C ARG A 47 0.05 5.41 -4.63
N MET A 48 0.12 4.59 -3.58
CA MET A 48 0.37 3.15 -3.68
C MET A 48 -0.90 2.36 -3.97
N PHE A 49 -2.08 2.94 -3.74
CA PHE A 49 -3.34 2.33 -4.15
C PHE A 49 -3.60 2.61 -5.63
N PRO A 50 -4.04 1.61 -6.42
CA PRO A 50 -4.52 1.89 -7.76
C PRO A 50 -5.63 2.94 -7.67
N LYS A 51 -5.54 4.00 -8.48
CA LYS A 51 -6.62 4.98 -8.59
C LYS A 51 -7.87 4.22 -9.02
N ALA A 52 -8.76 3.96 -8.08
CA ALA A 52 -10.04 3.37 -8.40
C ALA A 52 -10.74 4.34 -9.35
N SER A 53 -10.77 4.01 -10.66
CA SER A 53 -11.73 4.61 -11.57
C SER A 53 -13.10 4.38 -10.94
N GLY A 54 -13.78 5.48 -10.61
CA GLY A 54 -14.91 5.48 -9.70
C GLY A 54 -15.94 4.41 -10.04
N LYS A 55 -16.22 3.55 -9.06
CA LYS A 55 -17.51 2.90 -8.74
C LYS A 55 -17.24 1.80 -7.70
N LYS A 56 -17.07 2.19 -6.43
CA LYS A 56 -17.44 1.26 -5.35
C LYS A 56 -18.96 1.21 -5.34
N LYS A 57 -19.55 0.10 -5.78
CA LYS A 57 -20.92 -0.25 -5.40
C LYS A 57 -20.93 -0.25 -3.87
N ALA A 58 -21.70 0.65 -3.29
CA ALA A 58 -22.06 0.55 -1.88
C ALA A 58 -22.64 -0.84 -1.66
N GLN A 59 -22.06 -1.54 -0.69
CA GLN A 59 -22.57 -2.80 -0.19
C GLN A 59 -23.99 -2.54 0.32
N VAL A 60 -24.97 -3.09 -0.39
CA VAL A 60 -26.36 -3.15 0.05
C VAL A 60 -26.34 -4.16 1.20
N ASN A 61 -26.54 -3.68 2.42
CA ASN A 61 -26.92 -4.55 3.51
C ASN A 61 -28.44 -4.70 3.42
N ASP A 62 -28.91 -5.93 3.22
CA ASP A 62 -30.29 -6.35 3.52
C ASP A 62 -30.56 -6.33 5.03
#